data_AF-A0A5B1CHH4-F1
#
_entry.id   AF-A0A5B1CHH4-F1
#
_cell.length_a   1.000
_cell.length_b   1.000
_cell.length_c   1.000
_cell.angle_alpha   90.00
_cell.angle_beta   90.00
_cell.angle_gamma   90.00
#
_symmetry.space_group_name_H-M   'P 1'
#
loop_
_entity.id
_entity.type
_entity.pdbx_description
1 polymer ?
#
loop_
_entity_poly.entity_id
_entity_poly.type
_entity_poly.pdbx_seq_one_letter_code
_entity_poly.pdbx_strand_id
1 'polypeptide(L)'
;MKRNKKKGFSLLEVIAAVVILAVVAAATVATVAPMKKKSEDKLDVQQVATLNAMTQTYFLEMGRYPTNVIQLARADYLPYTTREERVRVNAMRTKYNYVPTTGIFTVKP
;
A
#
# COMPACT_ATOMS: atom_id res chain seq x y z
N MET A 1 22.44 39.69 45.68
CA MET A 1 22.22 38.78 44.53
C MET A 1 20.77 38.28 44.57
N LYS A 2 19.87 38.76 43.70
CA LYS A 2 18.47 38.27 43.64
C LYS A 2 18.45 36.92 42.90
N ARG A 3 18.01 35.86 43.59
CA ARG A 3 17.88 34.50 43.03
C ARG A 3 16.59 34.45 42.20
N ASN A 4 16.69 34.39 40.88
CA ASN A 4 15.54 34.17 40.00
C ASN A 4 14.97 32.77 40.27
N LYS A 5 13.75 32.70 40.83
CA LYS A 5 13.02 31.43 41.00
C LYS A 5 12.66 30.90 39.62
N LYS A 6 13.26 29.77 39.21
CA LYS A 6 12.83 29.04 38.02
C LYS A 6 11.41 28.51 38.26
N LYS A 7 10.45 28.92 37.45
CA LYS A 7 9.10 28.34 37.46
C LYS A 7 9.20 26.95 36.83
N GLY A 8 9.06 25.89 37.63
CA GLY A 8 8.93 24.53 37.14
C GLY A 8 7.50 24.27 36.65
N PHE A 9 7.33 23.25 35.80
CA PHE A 9 6.02 22.79 35.34
C PHE A 9 5.14 22.38 36.53
N SER A 10 3.88 22.81 36.53
CA SER A 10 2.90 22.38 37.50
C SER A 10 2.35 20.99 37.16
N LEU A 11 2.07 20.17 38.17
CA LEU A 11 1.39 18.88 38.01
C LEU A 11 0.07 19.02 37.25
N LEU A 12 -0.66 20.12 37.49
CA LEU A 12 -1.93 20.40 36.82
C LEU A 12 -1.74 20.62 35.31
N GLU A 13 -0.66 21.31 34.91
CA GLU A 13 -0.33 21.56 33.51
C GLU A 13 0.01 20.25 32.79
N VAL A 14 0.72 19.34 33.46
CA VAL A 14 1.06 18.03 32.89
C VAL A 14 -0.21 17.18 32.70
N ILE A 15 -1.12 17.16 33.66
CA ILE A 15 -2.38 16.41 33.55
C ILE A 15 -3.24 16.98 32.41
N ALA A 16 -3.37 18.31 32.34
CA ALA A 16 -4.10 18.97 31.25
C ALA A 16 -3.49 18.64 29.88
N ALA A 17 -2.16 18.66 29.75
CA ALA A 17 -1.47 18.30 28.51
C ALA A 17 -1.72 16.84 28.09
N VAL A 18 -1.63 15.89 29.04
CA VAL A 18 -1.86 14.46 28.76
C VAL A 18 -3.30 14.22 28.30
N VAL A 19 -4.28 14.88 28.90
CA VAL A 19 -5.69 14.77 28.48
C VAL A 19 -5.89 15.26 27.05
N ILE A 20 -5.30 16.42 26.68
CA ILE A 20 -5.37 16.93 25.31
C ILE A 20 -4.71 15.94 24.33
N LEU A 21 -3.54 15.42 24.68
CA LEU A 21 -2.83 14.44 23.84
C LEU A 21 -3.64 13.15 23.64
N ALA A 22 -4.31 12.66 24.68
CA ALA A 22 -5.15 11.47 24.59
C ALA A 22 -6.34 11.67 23.63
N VAL A 23 -7.01 12.83 23.70
CA VAL A 23 -8.12 13.16 22.81
C VAL A 23 -7.65 13.27 21.35
N VAL A 24 -6.53 13.97 21.10
CA VAL A 24 -5.96 14.12 19.75
C VAL A 24 -5.52 12.76 19.20
N ALA A 25 -4.90 11.92 20.01
CA ALA A 25 -4.48 10.57 19.59
C ALA A 25 -5.69 9.70 19.21
N ALA A 26 -6.76 9.72 20.00
CA ALA A 26 -7.98 8.97 19.68
C ALA A 26 -8.61 9.45 18.36
N ALA A 27 -8.72 10.76 18.15
CA ALA A 27 -9.29 11.34 16.94
C ALA A 27 -8.45 11.03 15.68
N THR A 28 -7.12 11.04 15.80
CA THR A 28 -6.23 10.71 14.67
C THR A 28 -6.31 9.23 14.28
N VAL A 29 -6.36 8.30 15.24
CA VAL A 29 -6.53 6.87 14.93
C VAL A 29 -7.86 6.61 14.22
N ALA A 30 -8.95 7.22 14.70
CA ALA A 30 -10.28 7.05 14.10
C ALA A 30 -10.37 7.53 12.64
N THR A 31 -9.52 8.48 12.25
CA THR A 31 -9.53 9.08 10.90
C THR A 31 -8.50 8.43 9.96
N VAL A 32 -7.30 8.12 10.45
CA VAL A 32 -6.21 7.59 9.61
C VAL A 32 -6.43 6.12 9.23
N ALA A 33 -6.97 5.29 10.14
CA ALA A 33 -7.21 3.87 9.86
C ALA A 33 -8.12 3.62 8.63
N PRO A 34 -9.32 4.24 8.52
CA PRO A 34 -10.16 4.06 7.33
C PRO A 34 -9.55 4.70 6.07
N MET A 35 -8.80 5.81 6.20
CA MET A 35 -8.10 6.43 5.07
C MET A 35 -7.01 5.52 4.50
N LYS A 36 -6.27 4.81 5.36
CA LYS A 36 -5.24 3.83 4.94
C LYS A 36 -5.87 2.69 4.17
N LYS A 37 -6.94 2.09 4.70
CA LYS A 37 -7.67 1.01 4.01
C LYS A 37 -8.20 1.46 2.64
N LYS A 38 -8.86 2.62 2.59
CA LYS A 38 -9.37 3.18 1.31
C LYS A 38 -8.25 3.46 0.31
N SER A 39 -7.07 3.85 0.79
CA SER A 39 -5.91 4.08 -0.08
C SER A 39 -5.34 2.77 -0.61
N GLU A 40 -5.23 1.75 0.23
CA GLU A 40 -4.83 0.40 -0.18
C GLU A 40 -5.77 -0.17 -1.24
N ASP A 41 -7.09 -0.07 -1.02
CA ASP A 41 -8.10 -0.53 -1.99
C ASP A 41 -7.96 0.20 -3.35
N LYS A 42 -7.68 1.51 -3.32
CA LYS A 42 -7.44 2.30 -4.55
C LYS A 42 -6.14 1.91 -5.26
N LEU A 43 -5.07 1.69 -4.50
CA LEU A 43 -3.79 1.24 -5.04
C LEU A 43 -3.94 -0.12 -5.72
N ASP A 44 -4.76 -1.01 -5.16
CA ASP A 44 -5.01 -2.33 -5.72
C ASP A 44 -5.77 -2.26 -7.04
N VAL A 45 -6.80 -1.40 -7.12
CA VAL A 45 -7.52 -1.13 -8.37
C VAL A 45 -6.58 -0.56 -9.44
N GLN A 46 -5.74 0.41 -9.08
CA GLN A 46 -4.75 0.98 -9.99
C GLN A 46 -3.73 -0.06 -10.45
N GLN A 47 -3.23 -0.90 -9.54
CA GLN A 47 -2.26 -1.93 -9.87
C GLN A 47 -2.86 -2.98 -10.81
N VAL A 48 -4.11 -3.38 -10.60
CA VAL A 48 -4.84 -4.27 -11.52
C VAL A 48 -4.98 -3.63 -12.90
N ALA A 49 -5.35 -2.35 -12.98
CA ALA A 49 -5.46 -1.65 -14.26
C ALA A 49 -4.12 -1.61 -15.02
N THR A 50 -3.02 -1.33 -14.32
CA THR A 50 -1.67 -1.36 -14.88
C THR A 50 -1.28 -2.76 -15.37
N LEU A 51 -1.56 -3.79 -14.58
CA LEU A 51 -1.29 -5.19 -14.97
C LEU A 51 -2.10 -5.58 -16.21
N ASN A 52 -3.38 -5.16 -16.29
CA ASN A 52 -4.23 -5.41 -17.44
C ASN A 52 -3.68 -4.71 -18.70
N ALA A 53 -3.24 -3.45 -18.59
CA ALA A 53 -2.58 -2.76 -19.71
C ALA A 53 -1.34 -3.53 -20.19
N MET A 54 -0.49 -3.99 -19.27
CA MET A 54 0.69 -4.80 -19.61
C MET A 54 0.34 -6.13 -20.29
N THR A 55 -0.72 -6.81 -19.85
CA THR A 55 -1.18 -8.05 -20.50
C THR A 55 -1.67 -7.83 -21.91
N GLN A 56 -2.33 -6.69 -22.16
CA GLN A 56 -2.80 -6.33 -23.49
C GLN A 56 -1.62 -6.04 -24.40
N THR A 57 -0.62 -5.29 -23.92
CA THR A 57 0.63 -5.08 -24.66
C THR A 57 1.33 -6.41 -24.98
N TYR A 58 1.43 -7.31 -23.99
CA TYR A 58 1.97 -8.66 -24.20
C TYR A 58 1.21 -9.44 -25.27
N PHE A 59 -0.12 -9.35 -25.28
CA PHE A 59 -0.96 -9.99 -26.29
C PHE A 59 -0.71 -9.40 -27.68
N LEU A 60 -0.54 -8.07 -27.80
CA LEU A 60 -0.24 -7.41 -29.07
C LEU A 60 1.12 -7.85 -29.63
N GLU A 61 2.12 -8.07 -28.77
CA GLU A 61 3.45 -8.48 -29.19
C GLU A 61 3.58 -9.98 -29.46
N MET A 62 2.99 -10.83 -28.61
CA MET A 62 3.17 -12.28 -28.66
C MET A 62 1.98 -13.04 -29.26
N GLY A 63 0.87 -12.38 -29.56
CA GLY A 63 -0.36 -12.98 -30.09
C GLY A 63 -1.11 -13.88 -29.09
N ARG A 64 -0.72 -13.89 -27.82
CA ARG A 64 -1.32 -14.70 -26.75
C ARG A 64 -1.22 -13.99 -25.41
N TYR A 65 -2.17 -14.24 -24.52
CA TYR A 65 -2.10 -13.72 -23.15
C TYR A 65 -1.05 -14.48 -22.34
N PRO A 66 -0.45 -13.84 -21.32
CA PRO A 66 0.45 -14.54 -20.42
C PRO A 66 -0.31 -15.60 -19.62
N THR A 67 0.37 -16.66 -19.18
CA THR A 67 -0.24 -17.71 -18.35
C THR A 67 -0.35 -17.29 -16.88
N ASN A 68 0.49 -16.37 -16.44
CA ASN A 68 0.53 -15.83 -15.08
C ASN A 68 1.37 -14.54 -15.01
N VAL A 69 1.34 -13.87 -13.87
CA VAL A 69 2.12 -12.65 -13.59
C VAL A 69 3.65 -12.85 -13.64
N ILE A 70 4.15 -14.07 -13.40
CA ILE A 70 5.59 -14.36 -13.50
C ILE A 70 6.03 -14.32 -14.96
N GLN A 71 5.19 -14.75 -15.90
CA GLN A 71 5.50 -14.66 -17.33
C GLN A 71 5.62 -13.22 -17.80
N LEU A 72 4.77 -12.32 -17.30
CA LEU A 72 4.91 -10.87 -17.54
C LEU A 72 6.23 -10.34 -16.97
N ALA A 73 6.59 -10.76 -15.76
CA ALA A 73 7.82 -10.34 -15.10
C ALA A 73 9.09 -10.88 -15.79
N ARG A 74 9.04 -12.08 -16.37
CA ARG A 74 10.13 -12.65 -17.17
C ARG A 74 10.23 -12.06 -18.58
N ALA A 75 9.17 -11.45 -19.06
CA ALA A 75 9.12 -10.74 -20.34
C ALA A 75 9.41 -9.23 -20.16
N ASP A 76 10.04 -8.84 -19.04
CA ASP A 76 10.46 -7.48 -18.72
C ASP A 76 9.35 -6.41 -18.60
N TYR A 77 8.08 -6.82 -18.53
CA TYR A 77 6.96 -5.90 -18.23
C TYR A 77 6.88 -5.51 -16.75
N LEU A 78 7.49 -6.31 -15.87
CA LEU A 78 7.58 -6.03 -14.44
C LEU A 78 9.02 -6.25 -13.97
N PRO A 79 9.52 -5.42 -13.04
CA PRO A 79 10.81 -5.67 -12.41
C PRO A 79 10.85 -7.07 -11.76
N TYR A 80 11.88 -7.86 -12.08
CA TYR A 80 12.04 -9.25 -11.61
C TYR A 80 13.50 -9.64 -11.31
N THR A 81 14.40 -8.66 -11.27
CA THR A 81 15.85 -8.87 -11.16
C THR A 81 16.29 -9.07 -9.71
N THR A 82 15.76 -8.28 -8.79
CA THR A 82 16.16 -8.31 -7.38
C THR A 82 15.33 -9.32 -6.58
N ARG A 83 15.84 -9.73 -5.41
CA ARG A 83 15.10 -10.64 -4.51
C ARG A 83 13.76 -10.04 -4.09
N GLU A 84 13.73 -8.74 -3.80
CA GLU A 84 12.52 -8.02 -3.35
C GLU A 84 11.47 -7.95 -4.45
N GLU A 85 11.89 -7.68 -5.68
CA GLU A 85 11.01 -7.70 -6.86
C GLU A 85 10.35 -9.05 -7.06
N ARG A 86 11.14 -10.13 -6.95
CA ARG A 86 10.62 -11.50 -7.04
C ARG A 86 9.60 -11.79 -5.95
N VAL A 87 9.84 -11.33 -4.71
CA VAL A 87 8.88 -11.47 -3.61
C VAL A 87 7.60 -10.69 -3.91
N ARG A 88 7.71 -9.46 -4.42
CA ARG A 88 6.56 -8.64 -4.83
C ARG A 88 5.73 -9.33 -5.92
N VAL A 89 6.36 -9.81 -6.99
CA VAL A 89 5.66 -10.53 -8.08
C VAL A 89 5.02 -11.82 -7.57
N ASN A 90 5.67 -12.55 -6.67
CA ASN A 90 5.05 -13.72 -6.04
C ASN A 90 3.84 -13.35 -5.18
N ALA A 91 3.90 -12.25 -4.43
CA ALA A 91 2.77 -11.75 -3.66
C ALA A 91 1.58 -11.33 -4.55
N MET A 92 1.82 -10.89 -5.79
CA MET A 92 0.74 -10.60 -6.74
C MET A 92 -0.07 -11.84 -7.09
N ARG A 93 0.53 -13.05 -7.11
CA ARG A 93 -0.20 -14.31 -7.35
C ARG A 93 -1.18 -14.63 -6.23
N THR A 94 -0.81 -14.32 -5.00
CA THR A 94 -1.68 -14.54 -3.85
C THR A 94 -2.72 -13.45 -3.73
N LYS A 95 -2.41 -12.21 -4.15
CA LYS A 95 -3.29 -11.03 -4.03
C LYS A 95 -4.34 -10.89 -5.13
N TYR A 96 -4.01 -11.24 -6.37
CA TYR A 96 -4.90 -11.05 -7.53
C TYR A 96 -5.34 -12.39 -8.11
N ASN A 97 -6.57 -12.45 -8.60
CA ASN A 97 -7.03 -13.51 -9.50
C ASN A 97 -6.60 -13.14 -10.92
N TYR A 98 -6.22 -14.13 -11.71
CA TYR A 98 -5.80 -13.95 -13.10
C TYR A 98 -6.47 -14.98 -13.99
N VAL A 99 -7.04 -14.53 -15.11
CA VAL A 99 -7.69 -15.39 -16.10
C VAL A 99 -6.85 -15.43 -17.38
N PRO A 100 -6.15 -16.53 -17.68
CA PRO A 100 -5.24 -16.62 -18.84
C PRO A 100 -5.93 -16.52 -20.20
N THR A 101 -7.23 -16.79 -20.28
CA THR A 101 -7.98 -16.73 -21.54
C THR A 101 -8.33 -15.31 -21.95
N THR A 102 -8.47 -14.39 -20.99
CA THR A 102 -8.87 -13.00 -21.22
C THR A 102 -7.76 -12.00 -20.89
N GLY A 103 -6.71 -12.42 -20.19
CA GLY A 103 -5.64 -11.54 -19.74
C GLY A 103 -6.03 -10.65 -18.55
N ILE A 104 -7.19 -10.86 -17.94
CA ILE A 104 -7.73 -9.94 -16.93
C ILE A 104 -7.26 -10.36 -15.53
N PHE A 105 -6.69 -9.41 -14.80
CA PHE A 105 -6.48 -9.44 -13.36
C PHE A 105 -7.69 -8.86 -12.63
N THR A 106 -8.05 -9.46 -11.49
CA THR A 106 -9.04 -8.90 -10.55
C THR A 106 -8.53 -9.00 -9.12
N VAL A 107 -8.96 -8.07 -8.26
CA VAL A 107 -8.68 -8.14 -6.83
C VAL A 107 -9.38 -9.37 -6.25
N LYS A 108 -8.69 -10.14 -5.40
CA LYS A 108 -9.35 -11.23 -4.66
C LYS A 108 -10.26 -10.65 -3.58
N PRO A 109 -11.43 -11.27 -3.33
CA PRO A 109 -12.31 -10.87 -2.23
C PRO A 109 -11.66 -11.09 -0.87
#